data_AF-A0A4U1EYJ9-F1
#
_entry.id   AF-A0A4U1EYJ9-F1
#
_cell.length_a   1.000
_cell.length_b   1.000
_cell.length_c   1.000
_cell.angle_alpha   90.00
_cell.angle_beta   90.00
_cell.angle_gamma   90.00
#
_symmetry.space_group_name_H-M   'P 1'
#
loop_
_entity.id
_entity.type
_entity.pdbx_description
1 polymer ?
#
loop_
_entity_poly.entity_id
_entity_poly.type
_entity_poly.pdbx_seq_one_letter_code
_entity_poly.pdbx_strand_id
1 'polypeptide(L)'
;MFLRKELPVRLANTMREVNLLPDNLLNRPSVGLVQSWYMQSFLELLEYENKSPEDPHVLDNFLQVLIKVRNRHNDVVPTMAQGVIEYKEKFGFDPFISSNIQYFLDRFYTNRISFRMLINQHTLLFGGDTNPAHPKHIGSIDPTCNVADVVK
;
A
#
# COMPACT_ATOMS: atom_id res chain seq x y z
N MET A 1 13.45 10.35 7.31
CA MET A 1 13.34 9.87 8.71
C MET A 1 11.99 9.22 9.04
N PHE A 2 10.84 9.89 8.86
CA PHE A 2 9.52 9.32 9.21
C PHE A 2 9.17 8.04 8.42
N LEU A 3 9.21 8.10 7.08
CA LEU A 3 8.70 7.01 6.22
C LEU A 3 9.48 5.70 6.31
N ARG A 4 10.80 5.75 6.56
CA ARG A 4 11.61 4.53 6.72
C ARG A 4 11.21 3.70 7.95
N LYS A 5 10.50 4.29 8.91
CA LYS A 5 9.94 3.60 10.09
C LYS A 5 8.45 3.33 9.93
N GLU A 6 7.69 4.34 9.52
CA GLU A 6 6.23 4.23 9.43
C GLU A 6 5.75 3.23 8.37
N LEU A 7 6.41 3.17 7.20
CA LEU A 7 6.00 2.25 6.14
C LEU A 7 6.21 0.77 6.54
N PRO A 8 7.37 0.36 7.11
CA PRO A 8 7.51 -0.98 7.66
C PRO A 8 6.48 -1.32 8.74
N VAL A 9 6.15 -0.38 9.65
CA VAL A 9 5.13 -0.59 10.70
C VAL A 9 3.76 -0.91 10.08
N ARG A 10 3.34 -0.12 9.08
CA ARG A 10 2.05 -0.35 8.39
C ARG A 10 2.03 -1.67 7.62
N LEU A 11 3.12 -2.01 6.94
CA LEU A 11 3.24 -3.28 6.22
C LEU A 11 3.16 -4.46 7.19
N ALA A 12 3.89 -4.40 8.31
CA ALA A 12 3.89 -5.46 9.31
C ALA A 12 2.49 -5.67 9.92
N ASN A 13 1.79 -4.59 10.29
CA ASN A 13 0.42 -4.68 10.81
C ASN A 13 -0.53 -5.35 9.79
N THR A 14 -0.50 -4.95 8.53
CA THR A 14 -1.30 -5.61 7.50
C THR A 14 -0.92 -7.07 7.29
N MET A 15 0.37 -7.41 7.24
CA MET A 15 0.81 -8.80 7.10
C MET A 15 0.33 -9.67 8.27
N ARG A 16 0.32 -9.13 9.49
CA ARG A 16 -0.24 -9.82 10.65
C ARG A 16 -1.74 -10.05 10.51
N GLU A 17 -2.50 -9.07 10.03
CA GLU A 17 -3.93 -9.23 9.79
C GLU A 17 -4.25 -10.24 8.67
N VAL A 18 -3.47 -10.24 7.59
CA VAL A 18 -3.61 -11.23 6.52
C VAL A 18 -3.43 -12.64 7.09
N ASN A 19 -2.44 -12.86 7.95
CA ASN A 19 -2.17 -14.16 8.58
C ASN A 19 -3.26 -14.63 9.56
N LEU A 20 -4.25 -13.78 9.90
CA LEU A 20 -5.40 -14.15 10.72
C LEU A 20 -6.63 -14.54 9.87
N LEU A 21 -6.53 -14.47 8.54
CA LEU A 21 -7.58 -14.95 7.65
C LEU A 21 -7.73 -16.48 7.76
N PRO A 22 -8.92 -17.02 7.42
CA PRO A 22 -9.12 -18.47 7.37
C PRO A 22 -8.12 -19.15 6.43
N ASP A 23 -7.58 -20.31 6.83
CA ASP A 23 -6.58 -21.06 6.04
C ASP A 23 -7.03 -21.32 4.60
N ASN A 24 -8.33 -21.59 4.41
CA ASN A 24 -8.91 -21.80 3.08
C ASN A 24 -8.78 -20.59 2.14
N LEU A 25 -8.82 -19.37 2.69
CA LEU A 25 -8.58 -18.13 1.97
C LEU A 25 -7.09 -17.81 1.87
N LEU A 26 -6.32 -18.01 2.94
CA LEU A 26 -4.85 -17.83 2.91
C LEU A 26 -4.17 -18.70 1.85
N ASN A 27 -4.66 -19.92 1.64
CA ASN A 27 -4.15 -20.86 0.64
C ASN A 27 -4.56 -20.51 -0.80
N ARG A 28 -5.16 -19.34 -1.05
CA ARG A 28 -5.45 -18.86 -2.41
C ARG A 28 -4.19 -18.29 -3.06
N PRO A 29 -3.84 -18.71 -4.29
CA PRO A 29 -2.66 -18.19 -5.00
C PRO A 29 -2.62 -16.66 -5.03
N SER A 30 -3.77 -16.02 -5.24
CA SER A 30 -3.89 -14.56 -5.26
C SER A 30 -3.54 -13.92 -3.90
N VAL A 31 -3.95 -14.53 -2.78
CA VAL A 31 -3.60 -14.02 -1.43
C VAL A 31 -2.11 -14.23 -1.14
N GLY A 32 -1.57 -15.39 -1.49
CA GLY A 32 -0.13 -15.67 -1.36
C GLY A 32 0.74 -14.71 -2.18
N LEU A 33 0.30 -14.35 -3.39
CA LEU A 33 0.97 -13.35 -4.22
C LEU A 33 1.01 -11.98 -3.54
N VAL A 34 -0.11 -11.53 -2.97
CA VAL A 34 -0.16 -10.28 -2.20
C VAL A 34 0.76 -10.34 -0.97
N GLN A 35 0.76 -11.45 -0.22
CA GLN A 35 1.69 -11.62 0.90
C GLN A 35 3.15 -11.49 0.47
N SER A 36 3.52 -12.08 -0.68
CA SER A 36 4.88 -11.98 -1.22
C SER A 36 5.27 -10.53 -1.54
N TRP A 37 4.36 -9.73 -2.08
CA TRP A 37 4.61 -8.33 -2.41
C TRP A 37 4.80 -7.46 -1.16
N TYR A 38 4.00 -7.71 -0.12
CA TYR A 38 4.14 -7.03 1.17
C TYR A 38 5.46 -7.39 1.84
N MET A 39 5.83 -8.68 1.87
CA MET A 39 7.09 -9.15 2.43
C MET A 39 8.29 -8.53 1.70
N GLN A 40 8.30 -8.56 0.36
CA GLN A 40 9.39 -7.98 -0.41
C GLN A 40 9.54 -6.48 -0.13
N SER A 41 8.42 -5.76 -0.08
CA SER A 41 8.43 -4.31 0.19
C SER A 41 8.90 -4.00 1.61
N PHE A 42 8.53 -4.83 2.58
CA PHE A 42 8.95 -4.70 3.97
C PHE A 42 10.48 -4.85 4.08
N LEU A 43 11.05 -5.88 3.47
CA LEU A 43 12.49 -6.14 3.50
C LEU A 43 13.28 -5.01 2.82
N GLU A 44 12.85 -4.57 1.62
CA GLU A 44 13.50 -3.47 0.90
C GLU A 44 13.50 -2.16 1.69
N LEU A 45 12.41 -1.86 2.42
CA LEU A 45 12.33 -0.66 3.25
C LEU A 45 13.19 -0.77 4.53
N LEU A 46 13.31 -1.97 5.09
CA LEU A 46 14.06 -2.21 6.32
C LEU A 46 15.57 -1.97 6.15
N GLU A 47 16.10 -2.10 4.93
CA GLU A 47 17.49 -1.76 4.59
C GLU A 47 17.87 -0.30 4.90
N TYR A 48 16.88 0.60 5.02
CA TYR A 48 17.11 2.03 5.24
C TYR A 48 17.06 2.45 6.70
N GLU A 49 16.73 1.55 7.62
CA GLU A 49 16.56 1.84 9.06
C GLU A 49 17.81 2.50 9.66
N ASN A 50 18.98 1.96 9.33
CA ASN A 50 20.28 2.39 9.87
C ASN A 50 21.10 3.25 8.91
N LYS A 51 20.58 3.59 7.72
CA LYS A 51 21.31 4.45 6.76
C LYS A 51 21.26 5.91 7.22
N SER A 52 22.34 6.66 7.02
CA SER A 52 22.38 8.07 7.41
C SER A 52 21.51 8.93 6.48
N PRO A 53 20.66 9.83 7.01
CA PRO A 53 19.89 10.76 6.18
C PRO A 53 20.73 11.91 5.61
N GLU A 54 21.95 12.12 6.14
CA GLU A 54 22.86 13.18 5.68
C GLU A 54 23.54 12.85 4.35
N ASP A 55 23.42 11.61 3.89
CA ASP A 55 23.91 11.17 2.59
C ASP A 55 22.82 11.37 1.51
N PRO A 56 23.00 12.28 0.54
CA PRO A 56 22.03 12.50 -0.53
C PRO A 56 21.77 11.26 -1.39
N HIS A 57 22.75 10.36 -1.51
CA HIS A 57 22.57 9.13 -2.28
C HIS A 57 21.61 8.17 -1.57
N VAL A 58 21.61 8.14 -0.24
CA VAL A 58 20.62 7.38 0.55
C VAL A 58 19.21 7.92 0.30
N LEU A 59 19.05 9.25 0.23
CA LEU A 59 17.76 9.88 -0.01
C LEU A 59 17.21 9.55 -1.41
N ASP A 60 18.05 9.67 -2.45
CA ASP A 60 17.66 9.35 -3.82
C ASP A 60 17.33 7.86 -4.00
N ASN A 61 18.18 6.97 -3.47
CA ASN A 61 17.90 5.54 -3.50
C ASN A 61 16.61 5.18 -2.75
N PHE A 62 16.36 5.83 -1.61
CA PHE A 62 15.12 5.63 -0.86
C PHE A 62 13.89 6.04 -1.69
N LEU A 63 13.96 7.19 -2.37
CA LEU A 63 12.92 7.63 -3.30
C LEU A 63 12.66 6.59 -4.40
N GLN A 64 13.71 6.03 -5.01
CA GLN A 64 13.56 4.97 -6.02
C GLN A 64 12.92 3.71 -5.45
N VAL A 65 13.26 3.33 -4.22
CA VAL A 65 12.61 2.22 -3.51
C VAL A 65 11.12 2.50 -3.29
N LEU A 66 10.73 3.72 -2.90
CA LEU A 66 9.32 4.08 -2.76
C LEU A 66 8.55 3.95 -4.09
N ILE A 67 9.15 4.38 -5.19
CA ILE A 67 8.57 4.24 -6.54
C ILE A 67 8.40 2.76 -6.90
N LYS A 68 9.43 1.94 -6.67
CA LYS A 68 9.39 0.49 -6.92
C LYS A 68 8.31 -0.19 -6.09
N VAL A 69 8.22 0.12 -4.80
CA VAL A 69 7.20 -0.40 -3.89
C VAL A 69 5.79 0.02 -4.34
N ARG A 70 5.58 1.29 -4.70
CA ARG A 70 4.30 1.78 -5.24
C ARG A 70 3.88 0.97 -6.47
N ASN A 71 4.80 0.79 -7.41
CA ASN A 71 4.52 0.09 -8.67
C ASN A 71 4.19 -1.38 -8.44
N ARG A 72 4.97 -2.08 -7.59
CA ARG A 72 4.70 -3.47 -7.19
C ARG A 72 3.29 -3.64 -6.62
N HIS A 73 2.83 -2.65 -5.87
CA HIS A 73 1.55 -2.73 -5.20
C HIS A 73 0.36 -2.39 -6.10
N ASN A 74 0.54 -1.87 -7.32
CA ASN A 74 -0.58 -1.37 -8.15
C ASN A 74 -1.77 -2.33 -8.24
N ASP A 75 -1.51 -3.63 -8.40
CA ASP A 75 -2.56 -4.65 -8.58
C ASP A 75 -3.02 -5.33 -7.29
N VAL A 76 -2.55 -4.89 -6.11
CA VAL A 76 -2.97 -5.51 -4.83
C VAL A 76 -4.50 -5.50 -4.63
N VAL A 77 -5.22 -4.46 -5.11
CA VAL A 77 -6.69 -4.42 -4.98
C VAL A 77 -7.36 -5.51 -5.83
N PRO A 78 -7.18 -5.54 -7.16
CA PRO A 78 -7.78 -6.58 -7.99
C PRO A 78 -7.27 -7.99 -7.63
N THR A 79 -5.99 -8.15 -7.26
CA THR A 79 -5.47 -9.47 -6.85
C THR A 79 -6.09 -9.95 -5.53
N MET A 80 -6.22 -9.09 -4.50
CA MET A 80 -6.90 -9.50 -3.27
C MET A 80 -8.37 -9.84 -3.51
N ALA A 81 -9.06 -9.07 -4.35
CA ALA A 81 -10.44 -9.36 -4.75
C ALA A 81 -10.54 -10.72 -5.46
N GLN A 82 -9.60 -11.03 -6.35
CA GLN A 82 -9.51 -12.34 -7.01
C GLN A 82 -9.34 -13.47 -5.98
N GLY A 83 -8.54 -13.29 -4.94
CA GLY A 83 -8.40 -14.28 -3.86
C GLY A 83 -9.71 -14.56 -3.12
N VAL A 84 -10.51 -13.53 -2.86
CA VAL A 84 -11.85 -13.70 -2.24
C VAL A 84 -12.83 -14.40 -3.19
N ILE A 85 -12.76 -14.11 -4.50
CA ILE A 85 -13.56 -14.80 -5.51
C ILE A 85 -13.17 -16.29 -5.59
N GLU A 86 -11.88 -16.61 -5.70
CA GLU A 86 -11.35 -17.98 -5.71
C GLU A 86 -11.76 -18.78 -4.45
N TYR A 87 -11.87 -18.10 -3.32
CA TYR A 87 -12.38 -18.70 -2.08
C TYR A 87 -13.88 -18.99 -2.19
N LYS A 88 -14.67 -17.98 -2.56
CA LYS A 88 -16.14 -18.07 -2.67
C LYS A 88 -16.57 -19.13 -3.68
N GLU A 89 -15.90 -19.23 -4.83
CA GLU A 89 -16.22 -20.23 -5.86
C GLU A 89 -15.94 -21.66 -5.39
N LYS A 90 -14.89 -21.85 -4.58
CA LYS A 90 -14.49 -23.19 -4.10
C LYS A 90 -15.25 -23.65 -2.86
N PHE A 91 -15.57 -22.73 -1.95
CA PHE A 91 -16.10 -23.07 -0.62
C PHE A 91 -17.52 -22.53 -0.37
N GLY A 92 -18.07 -21.76 -1.29
CA GLY A 92 -19.38 -21.14 -1.14
C GLY A 92 -19.35 -19.90 -0.25
N PHE A 93 -20.55 -19.48 0.17
CA PHE A 93 -20.75 -18.34 1.06
C PHE A 93 -21.12 -18.81 2.46
N ASP A 94 -20.38 -18.31 3.46
CA ASP A 94 -20.66 -18.49 4.87
C ASP A 94 -20.86 -17.10 5.52
N PRO A 95 -22.01 -16.82 6.16
CA PRO A 95 -22.30 -15.50 6.75
C PRO A 95 -21.30 -15.05 7.83
N PHE A 96 -20.81 -15.98 8.65
CA PHE A 96 -19.85 -15.68 9.73
C PHE A 96 -18.48 -15.36 9.14
N ILE A 97 -18.00 -16.18 8.20
CA ILE A 97 -16.73 -15.95 7.52
C ILE A 97 -16.79 -14.66 6.68
N SER A 98 -17.92 -14.40 6.02
CA SER A 98 -18.12 -13.18 5.25
C SER A 98 -17.95 -11.92 6.10
N SER A 99 -18.44 -11.93 7.34
CA SER A 99 -18.29 -10.79 8.26
C SER A 99 -16.82 -10.56 8.64
N ASN A 100 -16.06 -11.64 8.86
CA ASN A 100 -14.62 -11.56 9.15
C ASN A 100 -13.82 -11.09 7.93
N ILE A 101 -14.17 -11.56 6.72
CA ILE A 101 -13.54 -11.12 5.46
C ILE A 101 -13.85 -9.63 5.24
N GLN A 102 -15.09 -9.19 5.44
CA GLN A 102 -15.46 -7.77 5.30
C GLN A 102 -14.64 -6.90 6.25
N TYR A 103 -14.59 -7.25 7.53
CA TYR A 103 -13.79 -6.54 8.53
C TYR A 103 -12.31 -6.45 8.13
N PHE A 104 -11.75 -7.55 7.65
CA PHE A 104 -10.37 -7.59 7.15
C PHE A 104 -10.19 -6.68 5.93
N LEU A 105 -11.05 -6.77 4.92
CA LEU A 105 -10.92 -6.01 3.67
C LEU A 105 -11.00 -4.50 3.92
N ASP A 106 -11.91 -4.05 4.79
CA ASP A 106 -12.04 -2.63 5.13
C ASP A 106 -10.74 -2.08 5.72
N ARG A 107 -10.11 -2.83 6.63
CA ARG A 107 -8.83 -2.46 7.25
C ARG A 107 -7.67 -2.56 6.28
N PHE A 108 -7.62 -3.63 5.51
CA PHE A 108 -6.60 -3.88 4.49
C PHE A 108 -6.57 -2.74 3.46
N TYR A 109 -7.72 -2.38 2.90
CA TYR A 109 -7.81 -1.32 1.91
C TYR A 109 -7.63 0.08 2.51
N THR A 110 -8.07 0.32 3.73
CA THR A 110 -7.78 1.59 4.44
C THR A 110 -6.27 1.76 4.65
N ASN A 111 -5.57 0.73 5.13
CA ASN A 111 -4.12 0.79 5.29
C ASN A 111 -3.44 1.02 3.94
N ARG A 112 -3.91 0.36 2.87
CA ARG A 112 -3.40 0.53 1.50
C ARG A 112 -3.55 1.95 0.98
N ILE A 113 -4.70 2.60 1.19
CA ILE A 113 -4.93 4.01 0.83
C ILE A 113 -3.93 4.89 1.59
N SER A 114 -3.80 4.67 2.90
CA SER A 114 -2.88 5.42 3.74
C SER A 114 -1.41 5.26 3.31
N PHE A 115 -1.03 4.06 2.88
CA PHE A 115 0.30 3.71 2.42
C PHE A 115 0.62 4.41 1.09
N ARG A 116 -0.32 4.38 0.14
CA ARG A 116 -0.21 5.10 -1.13
C ARG A 116 -0.17 6.61 -0.92
N MET A 117 -0.94 7.15 0.02
CA MET A 117 -0.91 8.57 0.38
C MET A 117 0.49 9.01 0.84
N LEU A 118 1.09 8.26 1.77
CA LEU A 118 2.44 8.57 2.28
C LEU A 118 3.51 8.52 1.19
N ILE A 119 3.50 7.48 0.35
CA ILE A 119 4.46 7.36 -0.75
C ILE A 119 4.26 8.48 -1.76
N ASN A 120 3.02 8.74 -2.17
CA ASN A 120 2.71 9.78 -3.16
C ASN A 120 3.17 11.15 -2.69
N GLN A 121 2.88 11.52 -1.44
CA GLN A 121 3.34 12.80 -0.88
C GLN A 121 4.87 12.94 -0.98
N HIS A 122 5.63 11.91 -0.59
CA HIS A 122 7.08 11.97 -0.66
C HIS A 122 7.59 12.04 -2.11
N THR A 123 7.06 11.19 -3.00
CA THR A 123 7.51 11.17 -4.40
C THR A 123 7.14 12.45 -5.15
N LEU A 124 6.01 13.07 -4.85
CA LEU A 124 5.59 14.31 -5.52
C LEU A 124 6.33 15.55 -4.99
N LEU A 125 6.75 15.54 -3.73
CA LEU A 125 7.49 16.67 -3.14
C LEU A 125 8.99 16.61 -3.44
N PHE A 126 9.57 15.42 -3.52
CA PHE A 126 11.03 15.24 -3.60
C PHE A 126 11.49 14.51 -4.87
N GLY A 127 10.57 14.07 -5.73
CA GLY A 127 10.89 13.26 -6.92
C GLY A 127 11.40 14.00 -8.15
N GLY A 128 11.65 15.30 -8.05
CA GLY A 128 12.12 16.14 -9.16
C GLY A 128 11.05 16.50 -10.21
N ASP A 129 9.98 15.72 -10.32
CA ASP A 129 8.79 16.07 -11.10
C ASP A 129 7.90 17.01 -10.30
N THR A 130 8.05 18.33 -10.51
CA THR A 130 6.95 19.25 -10.21
C THR A 130 5.77 18.79 -11.04
N ASN A 131 4.68 18.30 -10.42
CA ASN A 131 3.49 17.84 -11.14
C ASN A 131 3.01 18.95 -12.10
N PRO A 132 3.33 18.89 -13.41
CA PRO A 132 3.18 20.05 -14.29
C PRO A 132 1.71 20.39 -14.50
N ALA A 133 0.84 19.39 -14.37
CA ALA A 133 -0.59 19.53 -14.46
C ALA A 133 -1.19 20.27 -13.26
N HIS A 134 -0.55 20.20 -12.08
CA HIS A 134 -1.08 20.78 -10.84
C HIS A 134 0.02 21.46 -10.00
N PRO A 135 0.63 22.55 -10.49
CA PRO A 135 1.77 23.20 -9.82
C PRO A 135 1.41 23.86 -8.48
N LYS A 136 0.12 24.08 -8.21
CA LYS A 136 -0.38 24.65 -6.94
C LYS A 136 -0.63 23.61 -5.85
N HIS A 137 -0.56 22.32 -6.17
CA HIS A 137 -0.77 21.26 -5.18
C HIS A 137 0.47 21.06 -4.31
N ILE A 138 0.27 20.69 -3.05
CA ILE A 138 1.33 20.29 -2.14
C ILE A 138 1.37 18.76 -2.08
N GLY A 139 2.18 18.17 -2.96
CA GLY A 139 2.12 16.74 -3.25
C GLY A 139 0.82 16.41 -3.98
N SER A 140 -0.01 15.54 -3.41
CA SER A 140 -1.34 15.19 -3.92
C SER A 140 -2.49 15.96 -3.24
N ILE A 141 -2.20 17.00 -2.46
CA ILE A 141 -3.20 17.81 -1.77
C ILE A 141 -3.41 19.13 -2.50
N ASP A 142 -4.65 19.40 -2.92
CA ASP A 142 -5.08 20.72 -3.40
C ASP A 142 -5.56 21.56 -2.20
N PRO A 143 -4.85 22.65 -1.83
CA PRO A 143 -5.25 23.51 -0.71
C PRO A 143 -6.53 24.30 -0.98
N THR A 144 -6.95 24.40 -2.25
CA THR A 144 -8.08 25.20 -2.73
C THR A 144 -9.03 24.36 -3.58
N CYS A 145 -9.17 23.09 -3.24
CA CYS A 145 -10.00 22.13 -3.98
C CYS A 145 -11.43 22.66 -4.18
N ASN A 146 -11.77 22.98 -5.43
CA ASN A 146 -13.14 23.33 -5.79
C ASN A 146 -13.96 22.05 -5.99
N VAL A 147 -14.76 21.72 -4.98
CA VAL A 147 -15.62 20.52 -5.00
C VAL A 147 -16.52 20.46 -6.23
N ALA A 148 -17.03 21.59 -6.72
CA ALA A 148 -17.91 21.60 -7.88
C ALA A 148 -17.17 21.24 -9.18
N ASP A 149 -15.87 21.53 -9.29
CA ASP A 149 -15.08 21.19 -10.48
C ASP A 149 -14.60 19.73 -10.46
N VAL A 150 -14.50 19.11 -9.27
CA VAL A 150 -14.20 17.67 -9.14
C VAL A 150 -15.39 16.80 -9.54
N VAL A 151 -16.62 17.31 -9.43
CA VAL A 151 -17.85 16.57 -9.77
C VAL A 151 -18.17 16.55 -11.27
N LYS A 152 -17.73 17.58 -12.01
CA LYS A 152 -18.01 17.75 -13.45
C LYS A 152 -17.21 16.78 -14.31
#